data_AF-A0A0F9SKE8-F1
#
_entry.id   AF-A0A0F9SKE8-F1
#
_cell.length_a   1.000
_cell.length_b   1.000
_cell.length_c   1.000
_cell.angle_alpha   90.00
_cell.angle_beta   90.00
_cell.angle_gamma   90.00
#
_symmetry.space_group_name_H-M   'P 1'
#
loop_
_entity.id
_entity.type
_entity.pdbx_description
1 polymer ?
#
loop_
_entity_poly.entity_id
_entity_poly.type
_entity_poly.pdbx_seq_one_letter_code
_entity_poly.pdbx_strand_id
1 'polypeptide(L)' 'MSFGLQSLMSEYIVKNKDKLKPGMIDVPTEIDDRVGFLKLQSIGVEIDKLTEEQYNYIHGYEDGT' A
#
# COMPACT_ATOMS: atom_id res chain seq x y z
N MET A 1 5.81 1.73 13.99
CA MET A 1 5.56 1.87 12.54
C MET A 1 6.85 2.23 11.82
N SER A 2 7.60 3.24 12.27
CA SER A 2 8.78 3.78 11.58
C SER A 2 9.89 2.79 11.20
N PHE A 3 10.27 1.84 12.07
CA PHE A 3 11.32 0.86 11.72
C PHE A 3 10.91 -0.16 10.65
N GLY A 4 9.62 -0.54 10.59
CA GLY A 4 9.12 -1.42 9.54
C GLY A 4 9.23 -0.77 8.16
N LEU A 5 8.86 0.52 8.09
CA LEU A 5 8.99 1.33 6.88
C LEU A 5 10.45 1.48 6.45
N GLN A 6 11.34 1.81 7.38
CA GLN A 6 12.78 1.95 7.08
C GLN A 6 13.40 0.64 6.59
N SER A 7 13.00 -0.50 7.17
CA SER A 7 13.46 -1.83 6.73
C SER A 7 13.07 -2.11 5.28
N LEU A 8 11.79 -1.92 4.93
CA LEU A 8 11.30 -2.14 3.56
C LEU A 8 11.86 -1.13 2.56
N MET A 9 12.05 0.13 2.96
CA MET A 9 12.73 1.13 2.12
C MET A 9 14.19 0.75 1.88
N SER A 10 14.89 0.16 2.85
CA SER A 10 16.26 -0.31 2.68
C SER A 10 16.33 -1.42 1.62
N GLU A 11 15.39 -2.37 1.65
CA GLU A 11 15.24 -3.40 0.63
C GLU A 11 14.91 -2.78 -0.76
N TYR A 12 13.96 -1.85 -0.80
CA TYR A 12 13.55 -1.16 -2.03
C TYR A 12 14.71 -0.43 -2.70
N ILE A 13 15.52 0.29 -1.93
CA ILE A 13 16.69 1.01 -2.42
C ILE A 13 17.69 0.02 -3.04
N VAL A 14 18.02 -1.08 -2.35
CA VAL A 14 18.96 -2.07 -2.87
C VAL A 14 18.46 -2.69 -4.17
N LYS A 15 17.16 -3.02 -4.24
CA LYS A 15 16.53 -3.63 -5.43
C LYS A 15 16.39 -2.68 -6.61
N ASN A 16 16.27 -1.37 -6.37
CA ASN A 16 16.02 -0.37 -7.41
C ASN A 16 17.19 0.60 -7.62
N LYS A 17 18.34 0.37 -6.98
CA LYS A 17 19.48 1.31 -6.95
C LYS A 17 19.88 1.89 -8.31
N ASP A 18 19.79 1.10 -9.38
CA ASP A 18 20.21 1.51 -10.73
C ASP A 18 19.18 2.43 -11.42
N LYS A 19 17.96 2.49 -10.89
CA LYS A 19 16.85 3.33 -11.37
C LYS A 19 16.64 4.58 -10.53
N LEU A 20 17.16 4.61 -9.31
CA LEU A 20 17.00 5.72 -8.38
C LEU A 20 17.96 6.85 -8.73
N LYS A 21 17.45 8.08 -8.77
CA LYS A 21 18.26 9.28 -8.95
C LYS A 21 18.63 9.88 -7.59
N PRO A 22 19.78 10.57 -7.48
CA PRO A 22 20.11 11.31 -6.27
C PRO A 22 19.02 12.34 -5.94
N GLY A 23 18.61 12.40 -4.68
CA GLY A 23 17.61 13.34 -4.20
C GLY A 23 16.70 12.73 -3.13
N MET A 24 15.68 13.49 -2.76
CA MET A 24 14.59 12.98 -1.94
C MET A 24 13.69 12.12 -2.81
N ILE A 25 13.37 10.92 -2.31
CA ILE A 25 12.48 9.97 -2.97
C ILE A 25 11.35 9.72 -1.98
N ASP A 26 10.12 9.95 -2.45
CA ASP A 26 8.94 9.64 -1.66
C ASP A 26 8.81 8.13 -1.45
N VAL A 27 8.22 7.75 -0.32
CA VAL A 27 7.93 6.35 -0.02
C VAL A 27 6.87 5.86 -1.00
N PRO A 28 7.12 4.75 -1.74
CA PRO A 28 6.10 4.14 -2.58
C PRO A 28 4.88 3.73 -1.76
N THR A 29 3.68 4.02 -2.25
CA THR A 29 2.41 3.75 -1.57
C THR A 29 2.29 2.27 -1.17
N GLU A 30 2.76 1.35 -2.02
CA GLU A 30 2.70 -0.09 -1.73
C GLU A 30 3.53 -0.49 -0.51
N ILE A 31 4.62 0.22 -0.23
CA ILE A 31 5.46 -0.02 0.95
C ILE A 31 4.77 0.52 2.20
N ASP A 32 4.21 1.73 2.12
CA ASP A 32 3.51 2.35 3.24
C ASP A 32 2.26 1.54 3.64
N ASP A 33 1.44 1.17 2.66
CA ASP A 33 0.28 0.33 2.82
C ASP A 33 0.65 -1.01 3.45
N ARG A 34 1.73 -1.66 2.97
CA ARG A 34 2.20 -2.93 3.52
C ARG A 34 2.56 -2.82 5.00
N VAL A 35 3.21 -1.73 5.43
CA VAL A 35 3.50 -1.50 6.85
C VAL A 35 2.20 -1.31 7.65
N GLY A 36 1.24 -0.58 7.10
CA GLY A 36 -0.10 -0.40 7.68
C GLY A 36 -0.82 -1.74 7.89
N PHE A 37 -0.92 -2.55 6.83
CA PHE A 37 -1.55 -3.88 6.87
C PHE A 37 -0.90 -4.79 7.92
N LEU A 38 0.44 -4.88 7.91
CA LEU A 38 1.17 -5.70 8.89
C LEU A 38 0.95 -5.21 10.33
N LYS A 39 0.85 -3.89 10.53
CA LYS A 39 0.58 -3.34 11.86
C LYS A 39 -0.83 -3.71 12.34
N LEU A 40 -1.84 -3.53 11.50
CA LEU A 40 -3.23 -3.89 11.82
C LEU A 40 -3.35 -5.38 12.14
N GLN A 41 -2.75 -6.24 11.31
CA GLN A 41 -2.70 -7.68 11.56
C GLN A 41 -2.03 -8.00 12.91
N SER A 42 -0.91 -7.34 13.25
CA SER A 42 -0.18 -7.60 14.51
C SER A 42 -0.99 -7.26 15.77
N ILE A 43 -2.01 -6.40 15.65
CA ILE A 43 -2.89 -6.01 16.76
C ILE A 43 -4.26 -6.69 16.66
N GLY A 44 -4.42 -7.68 15.79
CA GLY A 44 -5.66 -8.44 15.64
C GLY A 44 -6.78 -7.69 14.93
N VAL A 45 -6.46 -6.66 14.14
CA VAL A 45 -7.43 -5.95 13.30
C VAL A 45 -7.42 -6.57 11.91
N GLU A 46 -8.59 -7.03 11.47
CA GLU A 46 -8.84 -7.50 10.12
C GLU A 46 -9.46 -6.38 9.28
N ILE A 47 -9.10 -6.33 8.00
CA ILE A 47 -9.72 -5.45 7.01
C ILE A 47 -10.62 -6.33 6.16
N ASP A 48 -11.88 -5.97 6.10
CA ASP A 48 -12.87 -6.65 5.27
C ASP A 48 -12.61 -6.41 3.78
N LYS A 49 -13.31 -7.17 2.95
CA LYS A 49 -13.28 -7.01 1.50
C LYS A 49 -14.68 -6.70 1.03
N LEU A 50 -14.77 -5.82 0.04
CA LEU A 50 -16.03 -5.57 -0.64
C LEU A 50 -16.59 -6.90 -1.18
N THR A 51 -17.88 -7.12 -0.98
CA THR A 51 -18.59 -8.16 -1.71
C THR A 51 -18.64 -7.77 -3.20
N GLU A 52 -18.83 -8.75 -4.08
CA GLU A 52 -19.01 -8.50 -5.52
C GLU A 52 -20.12 -7.46 -5.77
N GLU A 53 -21.23 -7.55 -5.04
CA GLU A 53 -22.32 -6.58 -5.12
C GLU A 53 -21.89 -5.17 -4.68
N GLN A 54 -21.18 -5.04 -3.55
CA GLN A 54 -20.66 -3.74 -3.08
C GLN A 54 -19.66 -3.14 -4.06
N TYR A 55 -18.76 -3.96 -4.61
CA TYR A 55 -17.80 -3.53 -5.62
C TYR A 55 -18.51 -3.03 -6.88
N ASN A 56 -19.46 -3.81 -7.39
CA ASN A 56 -20.25 -3.45 -8.57
C ASN A 56 -21.16 -2.24 -8.32
N TYR A 57 -21.68 -2.06 -7.11
CA TYR A 57 -22.44 -0.86 -6.78
C TYR A 57 -21.58 0.41 -6.81
N ILE A 58 -20.34 0.34 -6.28
CA ILE A 58 -19.41 1.47 -6.25
C ILE A 58 -18.86 1.80 -7.64
N HIS A 59 -18.58 0.78 -8.47
CA HIS A 59 -17.87 0.95 -9.75
C HIS A 59 -18.78 0.81 -10.99
N GLY A 60 -19.98 0.26 -10.84
CA GLY A 60 -20.90 -0.06 -11.93
C GLY A 60 -21.83 1.07 -12.34
N TYR A 61 -21.58 2.29 -11.87
CA TYR A 61 -22.27 3.47 -12.39
C TYR A 61 -21.66 3.85 -13.75
N GLU A 62 -22.10 3.19 -14.82
CA GLU A 62 -22.02 3.73 -16.17
C GLU A 62 -23.26 4.62 -16.38
N ASP A 63 -23.03 5.88 -16.71
CA ASP A 63 -24.01 6.98 -16.81
C ASP A 63 -25.42 6.57 -17.25
N GLY A 64 -26.39 6.82 -16.36
CA GLY A 64 -27.81 6.89 -16.71
C GLY A 64 -28.24 8.35 -16.88
N THR A 65 -28.32 8.79 -18.16
CA THR A 65 -28.78 10.09 -18.73
C THR A 65 -27.91 11.33 -18.58
#